data_AF-A0A5C7A3V5-F1
#
_entry.id   AF-A0A5C7A3V5-F1
#
_cell.length_a   1.000
_cell.length_b   1.000
_cell.length_c   1.000
_cell.angle_alpha   90.00
_cell.angle_beta   90.00
_cell.angle_gamma   90.00
#
_symmetry.space_group_name_H-M   'P 1'
#
loop_
_entity.id
_entity.type
_entity.pdbx_description
1 polymer ?
#
loop_
_entity_poly.entity_id
_entity_poly.type
_entity_poly.pdbx_seq_one_letter_code
_entity_poly.pdbx_strand_id
1 'polypeptide(L)'
;MDASLAWRHALQLSQRHPAWTGDIVAPLLAPMWQRREFELLLRELDGLPLDADLRERWRTDTAMRWAEAAPAQTAAWAARGGSGTADLLAQIQDRWINQDARSATVFASMLPRGAGQALLEESLSRWLALDGVGARDWILSQGSQEGLDRVIAAHATQDELVRHQPLEAIALVRRISDPDRRDEAQWALARTLGEIDATRTDLIDQALWGARPPH
;
A
#
# COMPACT_ATOMS: atom_id res chain seq x y z
N MET A 1 -38.48 -3.55 -1.26
CA MET A 1 -38.22 -4.47 -2.38
C MET A 1 -36.81 -5.03 -2.18
N ASP A 2 -36.62 -6.34 -2.30
CA ASP A 2 -35.29 -6.97 -2.14
C ASP A 2 -34.39 -6.54 -3.31
N ALA A 3 -33.32 -5.81 -3.03
CA ALA A 3 -32.43 -5.27 -4.06
C ALA A 3 -31.74 -6.37 -4.85
N SER A 4 -31.43 -7.52 -4.22
CA SER A 4 -30.83 -8.68 -4.90
C SER A 4 -31.84 -9.36 -5.83
N LEU A 5 -33.14 -9.33 -5.49
CA LEU A 5 -34.21 -9.80 -6.37
C LEU A 5 -34.37 -8.83 -7.57
N ALA A 6 -34.40 -7.52 -7.30
CA ALA A 6 -34.45 -6.50 -8.33
C ALA A 6 -33.25 -6.57 -9.28
N TRP A 7 -32.06 -6.81 -8.74
CA TRP A 7 -30.83 -7.06 -9.48
C TRP A 7 -30.96 -8.26 -10.42
N ARG A 8 -31.41 -9.41 -9.92
CA ARG A 8 -31.63 -10.61 -10.76
C ARG A 8 -32.64 -10.37 -11.89
N HIS A 9 -33.72 -9.64 -11.62
CA HIS A 9 -34.67 -9.26 -12.66
C HIS A 9 -34.06 -8.29 -13.69
N ALA A 10 -33.27 -7.32 -13.23
CA ALA A 10 -32.51 -6.44 -14.11
C ALA A 10 -31.59 -7.24 -15.04
N LEU A 11 -30.81 -8.20 -14.52
CA LEU A 11 -29.96 -9.06 -15.34
C LEU A 11 -30.75 -9.80 -16.44
N GLN A 12 -31.92 -10.35 -16.10
CA GLN A 12 -32.79 -11.03 -17.07
C GLN A 12 -33.34 -10.07 -18.14
N LEU A 13 -33.72 -8.85 -17.75
CA LEU A 13 -34.20 -7.83 -18.68
C LEU A 13 -33.07 -7.33 -19.59
N SER A 14 -31.87 -7.11 -19.06
CA SER A 14 -30.69 -6.71 -19.83
C SER A 14 -30.29 -7.72 -20.90
N GLN A 15 -30.47 -9.02 -20.64
CA GLN A 15 -30.25 -10.06 -21.65
C GLN A 15 -31.25 -9.98 -22.82
N ARG A 16 -32.51 -9.60 -22.53
CA ARG A 16 -33.56 -9.45 -23.55
C ARG A 16 -33.53 -8.11 -24.26
N HIS A 17 -33.05 -7.08 -23.58
CA HIS A 17 -32.99 -5.70 -24.06
C HIS A 17 -31.59 -5.08 -23.83
N PRO A 18 -30.55 -5.53 -24.55
CA PRO A 18 -29.17 -5.07 -24.34
C PRO A 18 -29.02 -3.54 -24.39
N ALA A 19 -29.76 -2.88 -25.30
CA ALA A 19 -29.73 -1.43 -25.48
C ALA A 19 -30.17 -0.62 -24.25
N TRP A 20 -30.90 -1.24 -23.31
CA TRP A 20 -31.41 -0.57 -22.10
C TRP A 20 -30.66 -1.00 -20.84
N THR A 21 -29.58 -1.78 -20.97
CA THR A 21 -28.84 -2.33 -19.83
C THR A 21 -28.34 -1.24 -18.90
N GLY A 22 -27.83 -0.13 -19.44
CA GLY A 22 -27.39 1.01 -18.66
C GLY A 22 -28.52 1.56 -17.77
N ASP A 23 -29.67 1.88 -18.37
CA ASP A 23 -30.80 2.49 -17.67
C ASP A 23 -31.45 1.55 -16.64
N ILE A 24 -31.47 0.25 -16.93
CA ILE A 24 -32.00 -0.77 -16.02
C ILE A 24 -31.10 -0.95 -14.79
N VAL A 25 -29.78 -0.96 -14.99
CA VAL A 25 -28.80 -1.32 -13.96
C VAL A 25 -28.39 -0.13 -13.10
N ALA A 26 -28.24 1.06 -13.68
CA ALA A 26 -27.81 2.28 -12.98
C ALA A 26 -28.54 2.56 -11.65
N PRO A 27 -29.89 2.52 -11.57
CA PRO A 27 -30.60 2.82 -10.33
C PRO A 27 -30.41 1.75 -9.24
N LEU A 28 -29.88 0.58 -9.59
CA LEU A 28 -29.65 -0.53 -8.67
C LEU A 28 -28.25 -0.52 -8.04
N LEU A 29 -27.28 0.19 -8.61
CA LEU A 29 -25.92 0.27 -8.07
C LEU A 29 -25.90 0.76 -6.62
N ALA A 30 -26.57 1.87 -6.33
CA ALA A 30 -26.60 2.44 -4.99
C ALA A 30 -27.27 1.53 -3.94
N PRO A 31 -28.45 0.93 -4.19
CA PRO A 31 -29.01 -0.10 -3.32
C PRO A 31 -28.08 -1.30 -3.08
N MET A 32 -27.37 -1.76 -4.11
CA MET A 32 -26.41 -2.86 -4.00
C MET A 32 -25.21 -2.48 -3.13
N TRP A 33 -24.66 -1.26 -3.30
CA TRP A 33 -23.58 -0.74 -2.46
C TRP A 33 -24.00 -0.59 -1.00
N GLN A 34 -25.22 -0.10 -0.72
CA GLN A 34 -25.74 0.03 0.64
C GLN A 34 -25.83 -1.32 1.37
N ARG A 35 -26.13 -2.39 0.62
CA ARG A 35 -26.18 -3.76 1.13
C ARG A 35 -24.82 -4.45 1.15
N ARG A 36 -23.77 -3.76 0.69
CA ARG A 36 -22.39 -4.27 0.59
C ARG A 36 -22.27 -5.49 -0.32
N GLU A 37 -23.10 -5.60 -1.34
CA GLU A 37 -23.07 -6.67 -2.34
C GLU A 37 -22.01 -6.42 -3.43
N PHE A 38 -20.82 -5.95 -3.05
CA PHE A 38 -19.78 -5.48 -3.96
C PHE A 38 -19.20 -6.58 -4.84
N GLU A 39 -18.83 -7.73 -4.27
CA GLU A 39 -18.28 -8.87 -5.02
C GLU A 39 -19.26 -9.41 -6.06
N LEU A 40 -20.52 -9.56 -5.67
CA LEU A 40 -21.60 -9.97 -6.57
C LEU A 40 -21.73 -8.95 -7.71
N LEU A 41 -21.83 -7.66 -7.37
CA LEU A 41 -21.97 -6.60 -8.35
C LEU A 41 -20.81 -6.60 -9.36
N LEU A 42 -19.56 -6.64 -8.88
CA LEU A 42 -18.36 -6.65 -9.72
C LEU A 42 -18.33 -7.87 -10.65
N ARG A 43 -18.66 -9.06 -10.13
CA ARG A 43 -18.71 -10.30 -10.94
C ARG A 43 -19.74 -10.22 -12.06
N GLU A 44 -20.92 -9.69 -11.78
CA GLU A 44 -22.00 -9.64 -12.78
C GLU A 44 -21.82 -8.52 -13.81
N LEU A 45 -21.16 -7.40 -13.44
CA LEU A 45 -20.86 -6.29 -14.36
C LEU A 45 -20.06 -6.71 -15.60
N ASP A 46 -19.20 -7.73 -15.47
CA ASP A 46 -18.39 -8.27 -16.55
C ASP A 46 -19.22 -8.96 -17.65
N GLY A 47 -20.32 -9.60 -17.26
CA GLY A 47 -21.20 -10.34 -18.16
C GLY A 47 -22.29 -9.49 -18.82
N LEU A 48 -22.42 -8.22 -18.43
CA LEU A 48 -23.46 -7.36 -18.95
C LEU A 48 -23.08 -6.75 -20.32
N PRO A 49 -24.06 -6.61 -21.25
CA PRO A 49 -23.86 -5.97 -22.54
C PRO A 49 -23.82 -4.44 -22.37
N LEU A 50 -22.80 -3.97 -21.65
CA LEU A 50 -22.47 -2.57 -21.42
C LEU A 50 -21.40 -2.12 -22.40
N ASP A 51 -21.44 -0.83 -22.73
CA ASP A 51 -20.30 -0.11 -23.29
C ASP A 51 -19.06 -0.27 -22.39
N ALA A 52 -17.88 -0.32 -23.00
CA ALA A 52 -16.64 -0.59 -22.28
C ALA A 52 -16.31 0.48 -21.25
N ASP A 53 -16.49 1.76 -21.61
CA ASP A 53 -16.20 2.89 -20.71
C ASP A 53 -17.22 2.94 -19.57
N LEU A 54 -18.49 2.67 -19.86
CA LEU A 54 -19.52 2.59 -18.82
C LEU A 54 -19.26 1.46 -17.83
N ARG A 55 -18.88 0.28 -18.34
CA ARG A 55 -18.53 -0.87 -17.50
C ARG A 55 -17.36 -0.53 -16.59
N GLU A 56 -16.30 0.05 -17.14
CA GLU A 56 -15.09 0.37 -16.37
C GLU A 56 -15.35 1.44 -15.30
N ARG A 57 -16.14 2.48 -15.62
CA ARG A 57 -16.58 3.46 -14.62
C ARG A 57 -17.33 2.81 -13.47
N TRP A 58 -18.30 1.95 -13.75
CA TRP A 58 -19.08 1.29 -12.70
C TRP A 58 -18.28 0.28 -11.88
N ARG A 59 -17.33 -0.43 -12.49
CA ARG A 59 -16.38 -1.27 -11.75
C ARG A 59 -15.53 -0.43 -10.80
N THR A 60 -14.94 0.65 -11.31
CA THR A 60 -14.10 1.56 -10.52
C THR A 60 -14.92 2.15 -9.36
N ASP A 61 -16.09 2.72 -9.62
CA ASP A 61 -16.96 3.29 -8.58
C ASP A 61 -17.34 2.25 -7.51
N THR A 62 -17.66 1.02 -7.95
CA THR A 62 -18.01 -0.07 -7.04
C THR A 62 -16.82 -0.50 -6.18
N ALA A 63 -15.64 -0.67 -6.79
CA ALA A 63 -14.42 -1.00 -6.08
C ALA A 63 -14.03 0.11 -5.09
N MET A 64 -14.11 1.37 -5.47
CA MET A 64 -13.78 2.49 -4.59
C MET A 64 -14.71 2.57 -3.37
N ARG A 65 -16.01 2.28 -3.54
CA ARG A 65 -16.96 2.18 -2.41
C ARG A 65 -16.74 0.95 -1.56
N TRP A 66 -16.35 -0.17 -2.16
CA TRP A 66 -15.98 -1.35 -1.42
C TRP A 66 -14.73 -1.09 -0.57
N ALA A 67 -13.75 -0.36 -1.12
CA ALA A 67 -12.52 0.00 -0.43
C ALA A 67 -12.76 0.89 0.80
N GLU A 68 -13.80 1.72 0.79
CA GLU A 68 -14.20 2.51 1.97
C GLU A 68 -14.66 1.63 3.14
N ALA A 69 -15.28 0.49 2.85
CA ALA A 69 -15.86 -0.41 3.86
C ALA A 69 -14.96 -1.61 4.21
N ALA A 70 -14.17 -2.09 3.26
CA ALA A 70 -13.34 -3.28 3.36
C ALA A 70 -12.13 -3.18 2.40
N PRO A 71 -11.16 -2.30 2.68
CA PRO A 71 -10.03 -2.04 1.79
C PRO A 71 -9.20 -3.30 1.52
N ALA A 72 -8.95 -4.14 2.53
CA ALA A 72 -8.20 -5.38 2.38
C ALA A 72 -8.86 -6.37 1.40
N GLN A 73 -10.17 -6.54 1.47
CA GLN A 73 -10.91 -7.44 0.59
C GLN A 73 -10.90 -6.90 -0.84
N THR A 74 -11.10 -5.59 -0.99
CA THR A 74 -11.10 -4.90 -2.28
C THR A 74 -9.72 -4.98 -2.95
N ALA A 75 -8.64 -4.72 -2.21
CA ALA A 75 -7.28 -4.82 -2.70
C ALA A 75 -6.94 -6.25 -3.14
N ALA A 76 -7.35 -7.26 -2.35
CA ALA A 76 -7.18 -8.67 -2.71
C ALA A 76 -7.99 -9.06 -3.97
N TRP A 77 -9.17 -8.47 -4.19
CA TRP A 77 -9.92 -8.64 -5.43
C TRP A 77 -9.21 -7.97 -6.62
N ALA A 78 -8.77 -6.73 -6.47
CA ALA A 78 -8.08 -5.97 -7.53
C ALA A 78 -6.78 -6.68 -7.96
N ALA A 79 -6.00 -7.19 -6.99
CA ALA A 79 -4.76 -7.92 -7.24
C ALA A 79 -4.97 -9.27 -7.96
N ARG A 80 -6.16 -9.89 -7.85
CA ARG A 80 -6.49 -11.18 -8.51
C ARG A 80 -7.02 -11.03 -9.95
N GLY A 81 -7.00 -9.83 -10.52
CA GLY A 81 -7.48 -9.58 -11.87
C GLY A 81 -8.92 -9.06 -11.96
N GLY A 82 -9.49 -8.55 -10.85
CA GLY A 82 -10.84 -7.98 -10.81
C GLY A 82 -11.11 -6.84 -11.79
N SER A 83 -10.07 -6.09 -12.15
CA SER A 83 -10.00 -5.13 -13.28
C SER A 83 -8.59 -4.51 -13.28
N GLY A 84 -7.58 -5.36 -13.09
CA GLY A 84 -6.24 -5.05 -12.55
C GLY A 84 -5.38 -4.05 -13.34
N THR A 85 -5.81 -2.80 -13.45
CA THR A 85 -4.90 -1.68 -13.70
C THR A 85 -4.12 -1.42 -12.42
N ALA A 86 -2.81 -1.18 -12.56
CA ALA A 86 -1.99 -0.71 -11.45
C ALA A 86 -2.61 0.54 -10.79
N ASP A 87 -3.31 1.35 -11.59
CA ASP A 87 -3.99 2.58 -11.17
C ASP A 87 -5.14 2.34 -10.19
N LEU A 88 -5.98 1.31 -10.39
CA LEU A 88 -7.06 1.01 -9.44
C LEU A 88 -6.50 0.52 -8.11
N LEU A 89 -5.49 -0.35 -8.16
CA LEU A 89 -4.84 -0.84 -6.95
C LEU A 89 -4.16 0.30 -6.18
N ALA A 90 -3.51 1.24 -6.87
CA ALA A 90 -2.94 2.44 -6.27
C ALA A 90 -4.01 3.32 -5.59
N GLN A 91 -5.16 3.53 -6.23
CA GLN A 91 -6.26 4.30 -5.63
C GLN A 91 -6.86 3.63 -4.39
N ILE A 92 -7.02 2.30 -4.41
CA ILE A 92 -7.47 1.54 -3.23
C ILE A 92 -6.42 1.65 -2.12
N GLN A 93 -5.14 1.51 -2.47
CA GLN A 93 -4.03 1.59 -1.53
C GLN A 93 -3.97 2.96 -0.85
N ASP A 94 -4.10 4.08 -1.59
CA ASP A 94 -4.10 5.43 -1.02
C ASP A 94 -5.18 5.60 0.06
N ARG A 95 -6.40 5.09 -0.21
CA ARG A 95 -7.47 5.08 0.81
C ARG A 95 -7.14 4.17 1.99
N TRP A 96 -6.63 2.98 1.74
CA TRP A 96 -6.31 2.02 2.79
C TRP A 96 -5.20 2.52 3.70
N ILE A 97 -4.14 3.09 3.15
CA ILE A 97 -3.00 3.65 3.89
C ILE A 97 -3.47 4.72 4.90
N ASN A 98 -4.51 5.49 4.56
CA ASN A 98 -5.07 6.49 5.46
C ASN A 98 -5.94 5.90 6.59
N GLN A 99 -6.42 4.66 6.44
CA GLN A 99 -7.21 3.96 7.46
C GLN A 99 -6.36 3.04 8.33
N ASP A 100 -5.44 2.29 7.72
CA ASP A 100 -4.59 1.28 8.35
C ASP A 100 -3.32 1.09 7.52
N ALA A 101 -2.36 2.00 7.71
CA ALA A 101 -1.06 1.96 7.02
C ALA A 101 -0.31 0.64 7.26
N ARG A 102 -0.43 0.06 8.46
CA ARG A 102 0.20 -1.23 8.79
C ARG A 102 -0.31 -2.36 7.91
N SER A 103 -1.62 -2.57 7.87
CA SER A 103 -2.19 -3.64 7.06
C SER A 103 -1.95 -3.41 5.57
N ALA A 104 -2.00 -2.15 5.11
CA ALA A 104 -1.67 -1.78 3.74
C ALA A 104 -0.20 -2.08 3.37
N THR A 105 0.74 -1.86 4.28
CA THR A 105 2.16 -2.23 4.12
C THR A 105 2.35 -3.73 4.05
N VAL A 106 1.75 -4.48 4.99
CA VAL A 106 1.82 -5.95 4.98
C VAL A 106 1.25 -6.49 3.68
N PHE A 107 0.14 -5.96 3.20
CA PHE A 107 -0.40 -6.33 1.90
C PHE A 107 0.55 -6.04 0.74
N ALA A 108 1.08 -4.82 0.67
CA ALA A 108 2.01 -4.43 -0.40
C ALA A 108 3.28 -5.31 -0.43
N SER A 109 3.79 -5.74 0.74
CA SER A 109 4.93 -6.66 0.81
C SER A 109 4.66 -8.07 0.28
N MET A 110 3.39 -8.47 0.16
CA MET A 110 3.01 -9.79 -0.39
C MET A 110 2.83 -9.77 -1.92
N LEU A 111 2.82 -8.58 -2.54
CA LEU A 111 2.64 -8.45 -3.99
C LEU A 111 3.93 -8.80 -4.74
N PRO A 112 3.84 -9.31 -5.99
CA PRO A 112 5.02 -9.53 -6.82
C PRO A 112 5.85 -8.24 -7.00
N ARG A 113 7.17 -8.43 -7.14
CA ARG A 113 8.12 -7.33 -7.42
C ARG A 113 7.66 -6.54 -8.65
N GLY A 114 7.82 -5.21 -8.60
CA GLY A 114 7.29 -4.28 -9.60
C GLY A 114 6.05 -3.55 -9.09
N ALA A 115 4.87 -4.15 -9.22
CA ALA A 115 3.60 -3.54 -8.80
C ALA A 115 3.51 -3.29 -7.29
N GLY A 116 4.07 -4.20 -6.48
CA GLY A 116 4.08 -4.06 -5.02
C GLY A 116 5.05 -3.01 -4.48
N GLN A 117 6.11 -2.68 -5.22
CA GLN A 117 7.22 -1.89 -4.69
C GLN A 117 6.81 -0.44 -4.39
N ALA A 118 6.13 0.23 -5.31
CA ALA A 118 5.67 1.60 -5.10
C ALA A 118 4.66 1.67 -3.93
N LEU A 119 3.73 0.72 -3.87
CA LEU A 119 2.73 0.63 -2.80
C LEU A 119 3.36 0.34 -1.43
N LEU A 120 4.42 -0.47 -1.41
CA LEU A 120 5.18 -0.79 -0.20
C LEU A 120 5.93 0.45 0.28
N GLU A 121 6.63 1.14 -0.62
CA GLU A 121 7.36 2.38 -0.29
C GLU A 121 6.43 3.43 0.33
N GLU A 122 5.29 3.67 -0.31
CA GLU A 122 4.30 4.67 0.13
C GLU A 122 3.66 4.30 1.48
N SER A 123 3.15 3.06 1.60
CA SER A 123 2.49 2.61 2.82
C SER A 123 3.43 2.55 4.02
N LEU A 124 4.66 2.06 3.82
CA LEU A 124 5.63 1.98 4.90
C LEU A 124 6.08 3.38 5.34
N SER A 125 6.27 4.30 4.39
CA SER A 125 6.57 5.70 4.71
C SER A 125 5.44 6.34 5.53
N ARG A 126 4.17 6.06 5.19
CA ARG A 126 3.03 6.52 6.00
C ARG A 126 3.02 5.87 7.38
N TRP A 127 3.26 4.57 7.48
CA TRP A 127 3.27 3.87 8.76
C TRP A 127 4.38 4.42 9.66
N LEU A 128 5.60 4.63 9.13
CA LEU A 128 6.70 5.25 9.88
C LEU A 128 6.35 6.65 10.42
N ALA A 129 5.57 7.43 9.68
CA ALA A 129 5.12 8.75 10.11
C ALA A 129 4.02 8.70 11.19
N LEU A 130 3.18 7.67 11.21
CA LEU A 130 2.07 7.53 12.17
C LEU A 130 2.46 6.77 13.44
N ASP A 131 3.22 5.68 13.28
CA ASP A 131 3.69 4.78 14.33
C ASP A 131 5.08 4.27 13.96
N GLY A 132 6.07 5.14 14.16
CA GLY A 132 7.46 4.85 13.84
C GLY A 132 7.99 3.62 14.58
N VAL A 133 7.59 3.39 15.83
CA VAL A 133 8.05 2.24 16.62
C VAL A 133 7.55 0.95 16.00
N GLY A 134 6.23 0.81 15.79
CA GLY A 134 5.66 -0.41 15.22
C GLY A 134 6.16 -0.70 13.80
N ALA A 135 6.35 0.34 12.98
CA ALA A 135 6.90 0.19 11.63
C ALA A 135 8.37 -0.28 11.64
N ARG A 136 9.21 0.26 12.54
CA ARG A 136 10.61 -0.15 12.67
C ARG A 136 10.74 -1.57 13.21
N ASP A 137 9.94 -1.95 14.21
CA ASP A 137 9.87 -3.33 14.70
C ASP A 137 9.50 -4.30 13.58
N TRP A 138 8.54 -3.92 12.74
CA TRP A 138 8.18 -4.69 11.56
C TRP A 138 9.35 -4.79 10.57
N ILE A 139 10.01 -3.68 10.20
CA ILE A 139 11.19 -3.69 9.31
C ILE A 139 12.26 -4.65 9.85
N LEU A 140 12.55 -4.61 11.16
CA LEU A 140 13.56 -5.46 11.77
C LEU A 140 13.19 -6.95 11.65
N SER A 141 11.91 -7.29 11.72
CA SER A 141 11.39 -8.66 11.56
C SER A 141 11.47 -9.23 10.13
N GLN A 142 11.56 -8.40 9.09
CA GLN A 142 11.42 -8.84 7.68
C GLN A 142 12.67 -9.50 7.06
N GLY A 143 13.81 -9.51 7.75
CA GLY A 143 15.07 -9.83 7.08
C GLY A 143 15.65 -8.63 6.32
N SER A 144 16.78 -8.83 5.64
CA SER A 144 17.28 -7.85 4.67
C SER A 144 16.51 -8.05 3.37
N GLN A 145 15.75 -7.04 2.95
CA GLN A 145 14.97 -7.06 1.73
C GLN A 145 15.23 -5.80 0.91
N GLU A 146 15.68 -5.99 -0.32
CA GLU A 146 15.98 -4.92 -1.29
C GLU A 146 14.82 -3.92 -1.44
N GLY A 147 13.57 -4.38 -1.37
CA GLY A 147 12.38 -3.51 -1.46
C GLY A 147 12.20 -2.55 -0.29
N LEU A 148 12.87 -2.78 0.84
CA LEU A 148 12.82 -1.89 2.00
C LEU A 148 13.96 -0.87 2.00
N ASP A 149 15.03 -1.13 1.25
CA ASP A 149 16.29 -0.40 1.33
C ASP A 149 16.11 1.12 1.13
N ARG A 150 15.25 1.54 0.19
CA ARG A 150 14.99 2.95 -0.08
C ARG A 150 14.31 3.65 1.09
N VAL A 151 13.27 3.04 1.66
CA VAL A 151 12.53 3.61 2.79
C VAL A 151 13.39 3.62 4.05
N ILE A 152 14.16 2.54 4.26
CA ILE A 152 15.13 2.45 5.35
C ILE A 152 16.15 3.58 5.24
N ALA A 153 16.79 3.77 4.09
CA ALA A 153 17.78 4.84 3.90
C ALA A 153 17.16 6.23 4.14
N ALA A 154 15.96 6.46 3.61
CA ALA A 154 15.26 7.74 3.73
C ALA A 154 14.84 8.05 5.17
N HIS A 155 14.42 7.04 5.95
CA HIS A 155 14.00 7.23 7.34
C HIS A 155 15.18 7.27 8.32
N ALA A 156 16.14 6.36 8.16
CA ALA A 156 17.25 6.20 9.10
C ALA A 156 18.19 7.41 9.13
N THR A 157 18.20 8.22 8.08
CA THR A 157 19.04 9.42 7.95
C THR A 157 18.31 10.72 8.34
N GLN A 158 17.06 10.65 8.80
CA GLN A 158 16.29 11.82 9.22
C GLN A 158 16.82 12.37 10.55
N ASP A 159 17.03 13.69 10.61
CA ASP A 159 17.44 14.42 11.81
C ASP A 159 16.72 13.97 13.08
N GLU A 160 15.40 13.80 13.03
CA GLU A 160 14.59 13.42 14.19
C GLU A 160 15.02 12.07 14.77
N LEU A 161 15.10 11.03 13.93
CA LEU A 161 15.51 9.70 14.40
C LEU A 161 16.96 9.70 14.85
N VAL A 162 17.84 10.42 14.14
CA VAL A 162 19.27 10.49 14.48
C VAL A 162 19.49 11.22 15.80
N ARG A 163 18.73 12.29 16.09
CA ARG A 163 18.83 13.04 17.37
C ARG A 163 18.35 12.22 18.55
N HIS A 164 17.24 11.50 18.40
CA HIS A 164 16.57 10.86 19.53
C HIS A 164 16.93 9.38 19.71
N GLN A 165 17.24 8.66 18.63
CA GLN A 165 17.48 7.22 18.63
C GLN A 165 18.61 6.82 17.65
N PRO A 166 19.84 7.36 17.81
CA PRO A 166 20.93 7.15 16.86
C PRO A 166 21.35 5.69 16.69
N LEU A 167 21.30 4.88 17.77
CA LEU A 167 21.62 3.45 17.69
C LEU A 167 20.60 2.69 16.83
N GLU A 168 19.33 3.10 16.87
CA GLU A 168 18.28 2.52 16.05
C GLU A 168 18.43 2.93 14.58
N ALA A 169 18.78 4.19 14.29
CA ALA A 169 19.15 4.65 12.96
C ALA A 169 20.32 3.82 12.37
N ILE A 170 21.38 3.60 13.16
CA ILE A 170 22.51 2.75 12.78
C ILE A 170 22.06 1.31 12.51
N ALA A 171 21.21 0.74 13.38
CA ALA A 171 20.70 -0.62 13.21
C ALA A 171 19.86 -0.76 11.93
N LEU A 172 19.03 0.24 11.60
CA LEU A 172 18.25 0.27 10.38
C LEU A 172 19.13 0.34 9.13
N VAL A 173 20.12 1.25 9.07
CA VAL A 173 21.03 1.33 7.91
C VAL A 173 21.72 -0.02 7.64
N ARG A 174 22.09 -0.77 8.69
CA ARG A 174 22.69 -2.11 8.54
C ARG A 174 21.75 -3.15 7.91
N ARG A 175 20.44 -2.89 7.86
CA ARG A 175 19.45 -3.77 7.22
C ARG A 175 19.39 -3.59 5.71
N ILE A 176 19.91 -2.47 5.19
CA ILE A 176 19.98 -2.20 3.76
C ILE A 176 20.77 -3.32 3.08
N SER A 177 20.09 -3.99 2.15
CA SER A 177 20.56 -5.19 1.48
C SER A 177 21.61 -4.84 0.44
N ASP A 178 21.31 -3.84 -0.39
CA ASP A 178 22.20 -3.30 -1.42
C ASP A 178 23.45 -2.65 -0.79
N PRO A 179 24.67 -3.13 -1.11
CA PRO A 179 25.89 -2.60 -0.51
C PRO A 179 26.15 -1.13 -0.81
N ASP A 180 25.95 -0.70 -2.06
CA ASP A 180 26.26 0.67 -2.47
C ASP A 180 25.33 1.67 -1.77
N ARG A 181 24.03 1.37 -1.73
CA ARG A 181 23.04 2.18 -1.01
C ARG A 181 23.26 2.15 0.49
N ARG A 182 23.70 1.02 1.04
CA ARG A 182 24.04 0.94 2.46
C ARG A 182 25.21 1.88 2.76
N ASP A 183 26.26 1.85 1.96
CA ASP A 183 27.42 2.72 2.12
C ASP A 183 27.02 4.20 1.99
N GLU A 184 26.19 4.56 1.00
CA GLU A 184 25.61 5.90 0.86
C GLU A 184 24.83 6.34 2.11
N ALA A 185 23.98 5.46 2.65
CA ALA A 185 23.17 5.73 3.83
C ALA A 185 24.03 5.85 5.10
N GLN A 186 25.11 5.06 5.21
CA GLN A 186 26.09 5.16 6.31
C GLN A 186 26.79 6.53 6.30
N TRP A 187 27.26 6.98 5.14
CA TRP A 187 27.87 8.31 4.99
C TRP A 187 26.88 9.43 5.29
N ALA A 188 25.63 9.29 4.83
CA ALA A 188 24.59 10.26 5.13
C ALA A 188 24.30 10.34 6.64
N LEU A 189 24.13 9.19 7.29
CA LEU A 189 23.91 9.10 8.74
C LEU A 189 25.07 9.70 9.54
N ALA A 190 26.32 9.39 9.18
CA ALA A 190 27.51 9.93 9.83
C ALA A 190 27.60 11.45 9.70
N ARG A 191 27.24 12.00 8.53
CA ARG A 191 27.18 13.45 8.32
C ARG A 191 26.12 14.10 9.21
N THR A 192 24.90 13.57 9.23
CA THR A 192 23.81 14.07 10.08
C THR A 192 24.20 14.02 11.56
N LEU A 193 24.85 12.93 12.02
CA LEU A 193 25.37 12.83 13.38
C LEU A 193 26.41 13.93 13.69
N GLY A 194 27.35 14.19 12.78
CA GLY A 194 28.36 15.24 12.94
C GLY A 194 27.77 16.65 12.95
N GLU A 195 26.72 16.89 12.15
CA GLU A 195 25.99 18.16 12.13
C GLU A 195 25.18 18.38 13.42
N ILE A 196 24.65 17.31 14.03
CA ILE A 196 23.96 17.36 15.31
C ILE A 196 24.94 17.60 16.45
N ASP A 197 26.00 16.79 16.52
CA ASP A 197 26.99 16.79 17.60
C ASP A 197 28.30 16.12 17.14
N ALA A 198 29.24 16.94 16.66
CA ALA A 198 30.55 16.50 16.20
C ALA A 198 31.41 15.82 17.27
N THR A 199 31.04 15.89 18.56
CA THR A 199 31.79 15.25 19.65
C THR A 199 31.45 13.77 19.82
N ARG A 200 30.37 13.27 19.21
CA ARG A 200 29.95 11.85 19.25
C ARG A 200 30.70 10.97 18.26
N THR A 201 32.02 10.98 18.36
CA THR A 201 32.91 10.23 17.46
C THR A 201 32.64 8.73 17.47
N ASP A 202 32.20 8.18 18.61
CA ASP A 202 31.82 6.78 18.75
C ASP A 202 30.60 6.40 17.89
N LEU A 203 29.59 7.26 17.81
CA LEU A 203 28.41 7.02 16.98
C LEU A 203 28.72 7.22 15.50
N ILE A 204 29.52 8.24 15.17
CA ILE A 204 29.99 8.49 13.79
C ILE A 204 30.78 7.28 13.28
N ASP A 205 31.70 6.75 14.08
CA ASP A 205 32.47 5.55 13.74
C ASP A 205 31.57 4.32 13.58
N GLN A 206 30.59 4.13 14.47
CA GLN A 206 29.63 3.03 14.39
C GLN A 206 28.71 3.11 13.17
N ALA A 207 28.37 4.32 12.72
CA ALA A 207 27.59 4.56 11.51
C ALA A 207 28.39 4.17 10.26
N LEU A 208 29.67 4.58 10.18
CA LEU A 208 30.53 4.31 9.02
C LEU A 208 31.02 2.86 8.95
N TRP A 209 31.42 2.27 10.07
CA TRP A 209 32.20 1.02 10.07
C TRP A 209 31.48 -0.15 10.72
N GLY A 210 30.28 0.06 11.26
CA GLY A 210 29.65 -0.92 12.15
C GLY A 210 30.34 -0.94 13.52
N ALA A 211 29.82 -1.72 14.47
CA ALA A 211 30.49 -1.89 15.76
C ALA A 211 31.84 -2.56 15.52
N ARG A 212 32.95 -1.80 15.55
CA ARG A 212 34.27 -2.40 15.71
C ARG A 212 34.22 -3.21 17.02
N PRO A 213 34.57 -4.51 17.02
CA PRO A 213 34.71 -5.21 18.28
C PRO A 213 35.74 -4.46 19.13
N PRO A 214 35.52 -4.31 20.46
CA PRO A 214 36.56 -3.77 21.32
C PRO A 214 37.81 -4.65 21.17
N HIS A 215 38.92 -4.00 20.84
CA HIS A 215 40.24 -4.64 20.76
C HIS A 215 40.67 -5.23 22.10
#